data_AF-A0A7K2Q587-F1
#
_entry.id   AF-A0A7K2Q587-F1
#
_cell.length_a   1.000
_cell.length_b   1.000
_cell.length_c   1.000
_cell.angle_alpha   90.00
_cell.angle_beta   90.00
_cell.angle_gamma   90.00
#
_symmetry.space_group_name_H-M   'P 1'
#
loop_
_entity.id
_entity.type
_entity.pdbx_description
1 polymer ?
#
loop_
_entity_poly.entity_id
_entity_poly.type
_entity_poly.pdbx_seq_one_letter_code
_entity_poly.pdbx_strand_id
1 'polypeptide(L)'
;MNRTRTNTRSSRSRNGGGSAFGAAGGTERGSRFGSSAPSRSGSPSRSGGPSRSGGYGRRPAAVQGEFALPKTITPALPSVEAFGDLDMPAELLAALGAQGVTVPFPIQGATLPNTLAGRDALGRGRTGSGKTLAFGLALLARTAGQRAEPRQPLALVLVPTRELAQQVTDALTPYARSVKLRLATVVGGMSIGRQAGALRGGAEVVVATPGRLKDLIDRGDCRLNQVAITVLDEADQMADMGFMPQVTAL
;
A
#
# COMPACT_ATOMS: atom_id res chain seq x y z
N MET A 1 -31.87 31.82 -41.57
CA MET A 1 -31.89 33.08 -40.79
C MET A 1 -33.26 33.28 -40.17
N ASN A 2 -33.42 33.16 -38.85
CA ASN A 2 -34.45 33.90 -38.12
C ASN A 2 -34.10 33.99 -36.63
N ARG A 3 -34.23 35.20 -36.09
CA ARG A 3 -33.88 35.61 -34.72
C ARG A 3 -35.01 35.27 -33.75
N THR A 4 -34.70 34.95 -32.49
CA THR A 4 -35.46 35.52 -31.36
C THR A 4 -34.58 35.59 -30.11
N ARG A 5 -34.47 36.80 -29.56
CA ARG A 5 -33.91 37.15 -28.26
C ARG A 5 -34.97 36.96 -27.18
N THR A 6 -34.57 36.60 -25.95
CA THR A 6 -35.17 37.15 -24.73
C THR A 6 -34.19 37.16 -23.55
N ASN A 7 -33.90 38.39 -23.10
CA ASN A 7 -33.57 38.83 -21.74
C ASN A 7 -34.66 38.31 -20.74
N THR A 8 -34.54 38.21 -19.41
CA THR A 8 -33.98 39.13 -18.40
C THR A 8 -34.20 38.53 -16.98
N ARG A 9 -33.32 38.93 -16.05
CA ARG A 9 -33.54 39.37 -14.64
C ARG A 9 -33.79 38.40 -13.47
N SER A 10 -32.99 38.73 -12.46
CA SER A 10 -32.99 38.47 -11.02
C SER A 10 -34.21 38.97 -10.22
N SER A 11 -34.50 38.29 -9.09
CA SER A 11 -34.96 38.88 -7.81
C SER A 11 -34.99 37.79 -6.72
N ARG A 12 -34.14 37.85 -5.69
CA ARG A 12 -34.37 38.40 -4.32
C ARG A 12 -35.37 37.62 -3.42
N SER A 13 -34.80 37.06 -2.34
CA SER A 13 -35.18 37.16 -0.91
C SER A 13 -36.63 36.91 -0.48
N ARG A 14 -36.84 36.00 0.50
CA ARG A 14 -37.30 36.37 1.85
C ARG A 14 -37.28 35.23 2.87
N ASN A 15 -37.22 35.70 4.12
CA ASN A 15 -37.04 35.06 5.41
C ASN A 15 -38.41 34.78 6.08
N GLY A 16 -38.41 33.91 7.12
CA GLY A 16 -39.51 33.73 8.10
C GLY A 16 -39.84 32.25 8.33
N GLY A 17 -39.98 31.71 9.55
CA GLY A 17 -39.92 32.23 10.91
C GLY A 17 -40.59 31.22 11.88
N GLY A 18 -40.12 31.17 13.15
CA GLY A 18 -40.78 30.66 14.38
C GLY A 18 -41.18 29.17 14.46
N SER A 19 -41.31 28.49 15.61
CA SER A 19 -41.23 28.79 17.06
C SER A 19 -41.45 27.43 17.79
N ALA A 20 -40.62 27.01 18.74
CA ALA A 20 -40.75 27.15 20.21
C ALA A 20 -41.50 26.00 20.95
N PHE A 21 -41.14 25.88 22.25
CA PHE A 21 -41.67 25.04 23.37
C PHE A 21 -41.11 23.61 23.50
N GLY A 22 -40.60 23.13 24.65
CA GLY A 22 -40.40 23.58 26.05
C GLY A 22 -39.79 22.36 26.80
N ALA A 23 -38.72 22.43 27.60
CA ALA A 23 -38.50 23.03 28.93
C ALA A 23 -38.89 22.14 30.14
N ALA A 24 -37.96 22.13 31.12
CA ALA A 24 -38.00 21.69 32.54
C ALA A 24 -37.72 20.19 32.84
N GLY A 25 -36.92 19.80 33.84
CA GLY A 25 -36.16 20.53 34.87
C GLY A 25 -35.88 19.65 36.11
N GLY A 26 -34.79 19.94 36.85
CA GLY A 26 -34.56 19.59 38.27
C GLY A 26 -33.33 18.69 38.57
N THR A 27 -32.20 19.19 39.10
CA THR A 27 -31.80 19.42 40.54
C THR A 27 -31.73 18.13 41.38
N GLU A 28 -30.73 17.81 42.23
CA GLU A 28 -29.76 18.59 43.01
C GLU A 28 -28.70 17.66 43.70
N ARG A 29 -27.54 18.24 44.07
CA ARG A 29 -26.70 18.05 45.29
C ARG A 29 -25.84 16.78 45.60
N GLY A 30 -24.60 17.08 46.02
CA GLY A 30 -23.84 16.39 47.09
C GLY A 30 -22.39 16.01 46.72
N SER A 31 -21.36 16.86 46.92
CA SER A 31 -20.38 16.85 48.06
C SER A 31 -19.66 15.52 48.33
N ARG A 32 -18.38 15.37 48.65
CA ARG A 32 -17.15 16.17 48.89
C ARG A 32 -16.03 15.12 49.23
N PHE A 33 -14.75 15.55 49.21
CA PHE A 33 -13.55 14.91 49.83
C PHE A 33 -13.03 13.62 49.17
N GLY A 34 -11.73 13.31 49.13
CA GLY A 34 -10.54 13.86 49.77
C GLY A 34 -9.35 12.96 49.41
N SER A 35 -8.15 13.55 49.41
CA SER A 35 -6.89 13.01 48.94
C SER A 35 -6.18 12.02 49.88
N SER A 36 -5.12 11.40 49.35
CA SER A 36 -3.82 11.08 49.99
C SER A 36 -3.72 9.94 51.02
N ALA A 37 -2.97 8.89 50.64
CA ALA A 37 -2.03 8.19 51.53
C ALA A 37 -0.81 9.10 51.81
N PRO A 38 -0.05 8.97 52.92
CA PRO A 38 1.01 7.93 52.98
C PRO A 38 1.54 7.46 54.37
N SER A 39 2.10 6.24 54.38
CA SER A 39 3.40 5.81 54.95
C SER A 39 3.67 5.56 56.46
N ARG A 40 4.62 4.59 56.63
CA ARG A 40 5.56 4.28 57.74
C ARG A 40 5.02 3.42 58.89
N SER A 41 5.73 2.45 59.47
CA SER A 41 7.10 1.93 59.35
C SER A 41 7.24 0.70 60.27
N GLY A 42 8.09 -0.27 59.93
CA GLY A 42 8.50 -1.32 60.88
C GLY A 42 9.34 -2.45 60.26
N SER A 43 10.66 -2.27 60.23
CA SER A 43 11.68 -3.34 60.17
C SER A 43 12.31 -3.49 61.58
N PRO A 44 13.25 -4.42 61.93
CA PRO A 44 14.01 -5.37 61.08
C PRO A 44 14.34 -6.76 61.71
N SER A 45 14.92 -7.69 60.92
CA SER A 45 16.08 -8.58 61.23
C SER A 45 16.18 -9.71 60.18
N ARG A 46 17.20 -9.70 59.31
CA ARG A 46 18.57 -10.30 59.35
C ARG A 46 18.67 -11.80 58.98
N SER A 47 19.28 -12.04 57.82
CA SER A 47 20.23 -13.11 57.41
C SER A 47 20.03 -13.37 55.90
N GLY A 48 20.99 -13.57 55.00
CA GLY A 48 22.43 -13.81 55.12
C GLY A 48 22.90 -14.75 53.98
N GLY A 49 22.93 -14.26 52.73
CA GLY A 49 23.67 -14.81 51.56
C GLY A 49 23.09 -16.01 50.79
N PRO A 50 23.61 -16.38 49.58
CA PRO A 50 24.51 -15.66 48.66
C PRO A 50 23.88 -15.37 47.27
N SER A 51 24.41 -14.36 46.58
CA SER A 51 24.01 -13.94 45.23
C SER A 51 24.44 -14.95 44.16
N ARG A 52 23.47 -15.65 43.55
CA ARG A 52 23.67 -16.31 42.26
C ARG A 52 23.49 -15.28 41.16
N SER A 53 24.60 -14.86 40.55
CA SER A 53 24.65 -14.13 39.29
C SER A 53 24.13 -15.02 38.16
N GLY A 54 22.80 -15.09 38.04
CA GLY A 54 22.14 -15.64 36.86
C GLY A 54 22.43 -14.72 35.68
N GLY A 55 23.43 -15.08 34.90
CA GLY A 55 23.78 -14.40 33.66
C GLY A 55 22.56 -14.34 32.75
N TYR A 56 21.99 -13.15 32.63
CA TYR A 56 21.20 -12.80 31.46
C TYR A 56 22.14 -12.91 30.28
N GLY A 57 22.06 -14.05 29.59
CA GLY A 57 22.69 -14.25 28.30
C GLY A 57 22.34 -13.05 27.46
N ARG A 58 23.36 -12.23 27.18
CA ARG A 58 23.32 -11.14 26.23
C ARG A 58 22.86 -11.77 24.92
N ARG A 59 21.56 -11.67 24.63
CA ARG A 59 21.00 -12.02 23.34
C ARG A 59 21.89 -11.26 22.35
N PRO A 60 22.62 -11.94 21.43
CA PRO A 60 23.45 -11.25 20.48
C PRO A 60 22.56 -10.19 19.83
N ALA A 61 23.01 -8.94 19.88
CA ALA A 61 22.42 -7.93 19.02
C ALA A 61 22.40 -8.56 17.63
N ALA A 62 21.22 -8.57 17.00
CA ALA A 62 21.09 -9.05 15.63
C ALA A 62 22.25 -8.45 14.85
N VAL A 63 23.11 -9.31 14.30
CA VAL A 63 24.23 -8.88 13.47
C VAL A 63 23.60 -7.97 12.44
N GLN A 64 23.88 -6.67 12.56
CA GLN A 64 23.51 -5.71 11.53
C GLN A 64 24.33 -6.17 10.33
N GLY A 65 23.69 -6.97 9.48
CA GLY A 65 24.31 -7.53 8.30
C GLY A 65 24.89 -6.35 7.53
N GLU A 66 26.21 -6.38 7.40
CA GLU A 66 26.96 -5.47 6.56
C GLU A 66 26.27 -5.48 5.19
N PHE A 67 25.76 -4.32 4.76
CA PHE A 67 25.02 -4.18 3.52
C PHE A 67 25.95 -4.57 2.36
N ALA A 68 25.91 -5.83 1.96
CA ALA A 68 26.65 -6.33 0.81
C ALA A 68 25.87 -5.99 -0.45
N LEU A 69 26.53 -5.34 -1.41
CA LEU A 69 25.92 -5.13 -2.73
C LEU A 69 25.52 -6.48 -3.33
N PRO A 70 24.30 -6.61 -3.88
CA PRO A 70 23.85 -7.86 -4.47
C PRO A 70 24.84 -8.31 -5.56
N LYS A 71 25.39 -9.51 -5.40
CA LYS A 71 26.24 -10.11 -6.42
C LYS A 71 25.34 -10.67 -7.52
N THR A 72 25.53 -10.20 -8.75
CA THR A 72 24.83 -10.74 -9.92
C THR A 72 25.48 -12.08 -10.28
N ILE A 73 24.80 -13.18 -9.97
CA ILE A 73 25.32 -14.54 -10.19
C ILE A 73 24.90 -15.06 -11.59
N THR A 74 23.82 -14.51 -12.15
CA THR A 74 23.27 -14.92 -13.45
C THR A 74 23.34 -13.75 -14.44
N PRO A 75 23.90 -13.93 -15.65
CA PRO A 75 23.86 -12.93 -16.70
C PRO A 75 22.41 -12.52 -17.05
N ALA A 76 22.19 -11.23 -17.23
CA ALA A 76 20.89 -10.70 -17.64
C ALA A 76 20.51 -11.22 -19.04
N LEU A 77 19.22 -11.49 -19.24
CA LEU A 77 18.67 -11.73 -20.57
C LEU A 77 18.82 -10.48 -21.44
N PRO A 78 19.00 -10.63 -22.77
CA PRO A 78 19.17 -9.50 -23.68
C PRO A 78 17.91 -8.62 -23.69
N SER A 79 18.10 -7.33 -23.94
CA SER A 79 17.00 -6.39 -24.10
C SER A 79 16.23 -6.66 -25.39
N VAL A 80 14.94 -6.30 -25.38
CA VAL A 80 14.07 -6.38 -26.56
C VAL A 80 13.73 -4.99 -27.10
N GLU A 81 13.44 -4.93 -28.40
CA GLU A 81 13.04 -3.70 -29.11
C GLU A 81 11.53 -3.66 -29.41
N ALA A 82 10.82 -4.79 -29.29
CA ALA A 82 9.38 -4.86 -29.45
C ALA A 82 8.71 -5.68 -28.33
N PHE A 83 7.49 -5.28 -27.94
CA PHE A 83 6.72 -6.06 -26.96
C PHE A 83 6.37 -7.46 -27.46
N GLY A 84 6.23 -7.65 -28.78
CA GLY A 84 5.95 -8.95 -29.39
C GLY A 84 7.09 -9.97 -29.26
N ASP A 85 8.29 -9.53 -28.89
CA ASP A 85 9.44 -10.41 -28.65
C ASP A 85 9.44 -10.99 -27.22
N LEU A 86 8.50 -10.56 -26.38
CA LEU A 86 8.38 -10.99 -24.99
C LEU A 86 7.37 -12.13 -24.86
N ASP A 87 7.66 -13.08 -23.97
CA ASP A 87 6.72 -14.11 -23.54
C ASP A 87 5.66 -13.48 -22.61
N MET A 88 4.63 -12.88 -23.21
CA MET A 88 3.52 -12.23 -22.51
C MET A 88 2.17 -12.73 -23.05
N PRO A 89 1.12 -12.78 -22.20
CA PRO A 89 -0.25 -13.04 -22.63
C PRO A 89 -0.68 -12.17 -23.81
N ALA A 90 -1.30 -12.79 -24.81
CA ALA A 90 -1.77 -12.10 -26.02
C ALA A 90 -2.75 -10.96 -25.69
N GLU A 91 -3.53 -11.08 -24.62
CA GLU A 91 -4.45 -10.07 -24.12
C GLU A 91 -3.73 -8.82 -23.59
N LEU A 92 -2.53 -8.97 -23.03
CA LEU A 92 -1.69 -7.82 -22.62
C LEU A 92 -1.09 -7.12 -23.84
N LEU A 93 -0.59 -7.89 -24.82
CA LEU A 93 -0.07 -7.34 -26.08
C LEU A 93 -1.15 -6.57 -26.85
N ALA A 94 -2.36 -7.13 -26.93
CA ALA A 94 -3.50 -6.46 -27.53
C ALA A 94 -3.89 -5.18 -26.77
N ALA A 95 -3.89 -5.22 -25.43
CA ALA A 95 -4.17 -4.05 -24.61
C ALA A 95 -3.13 -2.94 -24.80
N LEU A 96 -1.84 -3.28 -24.89
CA LEU A 96 -0.76 -2.34 -25.22
C LEU A 96 -1.01 -1.66 -26.57
N GLY A 97 -1.31 -2.42 -27.61
CA GLY A 97 -1.66 -1.89 -28.92
C GLY A 97 -2.88 -0.95 -28.87
N ALA A 98 -3.94 -1.33 -28.16
CA ALA A 98 -5.14 -0.50 -28.00
C ALA A 98 -4.91 0.79 -27.22
N GLN A 99 -3.92 0.82 -26.32
CA GLN A 99 -3.49 2.03 -25.61
C GLN A 99 -2.45 2.87 -26.40
N GLY A 100 -2.09 2.45 -27.62
CA GLY A 100 -1.07 3.11 -28.43
C GLY A 100 0.37 2.92 -27.93
N VAL A 101 0.59 1.95 -27.05
CA VAL A 101 1.89 1.61 -26.49
C VAL A 101 2.50 0.49 -27.34
N THR A 102 3.17 0.87 -28.43
CA THR A 102 3.65 -0.08 -29.45
C THR A 102 5.13 -0.45 -29.30
N VAL A 103 5.95 0.46 -28.78
CA VAL A 103 7.40 0.27 -28.62
C VAL A 103 7.76 0.39 -27.15
N PRO A 104 8.50 -0.57 -26.58
CA PRO A 104 8.95 -0.49 -25.20
C PRO A 104 9.93 0.67 -25.02
N PHE A 105 9.81 1.38 -23.90
CA PHE A 105 10.84 2.32 -23.47
C PHE A 105 12.11 1.56 -23.07
N PRO A 106 13.30 2.18 -23.09
CA PRO A 106 14.56 1.49 -22.81
C PRO A 106 14.57 0.70 -21.50
N ILE A 107 13.98 1.25 -20.43
CA ILE A 107 13.90 0.53 -19.14
C ILE A 107 12.97 -0.69 -19.21
N GLN A 108 11.92 -0.64 -20.03
CA GLN A 108 10.99 -1.76 -20.23
C GLN A 108 11.69 -2.87 -21.03
N GLY A 109 12.31 -2.52 -22.16
CA GLY A 109 13.05 -3.48 -22.99
C GLY A 109 14.19 -4.16 -22.23
N ALA A 110 14.88 -3.44 -21.34
CA ALA A 110 15.96 -3.99 -20.53
C ALA A 110 15.49 -4.86 -19.34
N THR A 111 14.32 -4.59 -18.76
CA THR A 111 13.88 -5.26 -17.53
C THR A 111 12.86 -6.38 -17.77
N LEU A 112 11.93 -6.21 -18.71
CA LEU A 112 10.83 -7.15 -18.95
C LEU A 112 11.30 -8.59 -19.23
N PRO A 113 12.34 -8.86 -20.05
CA PRO A 113 12.80 -10.22 -20.28
C PRO A 113 13.15 -10.96 -18.98
N ASN A 114 13.85 -10.27 -18.07
CA ASN A 114 14.29 -10.86 -16.81
C ASN A 114 13.13 -10.99 -15.81
N THR A 115 12.28 -9.97 -15.68
CA THR A 115 11.18 -9.98 -14.71
C THR A 115 10.06 -10.93 -15.11
N LEU A 116 9.78 -11.10 -16.41
CA LEU A 116 8.86 -12.12 -16.93
C LEU A 116 9.38 -13.54 -16.66
N ALA A 117 10.70 -13.75 -16.78
CA ALA A 117 11.35 -15.01 -16.40
C ALA A 117 11.43 -15.24 -14.87
N GLY A 118 10.80 -14.36 -14.07
CA GLY A 118 10.74 -14.49 -12.61
C GLY A 118 12.04 -14.13 -11.90
N ARG A 119 12.95 -13.39 -12.54
CA ARG A 119 14.19 -12.91 -11.92
C ARG A 119 13.97 -11.56 -11.26
N ASP A 120 14.68 -11.34 -10.15
CA ASP A 120 14.70 -10.04 -9.47
C ASP A 120 15.36 -8.97 -10.34
N ALA A 121 14.85 -7.75 -10.25
CA ALA A 121 15.39 -6.62 -10.99
C ALA A 121 15.37 -5.35 -10.13
N LEU A 122 16.42 -4.54 -10.27
CA LEU A 122 16.48 -3.19 -9.74
C LEU A 122 16.50 -2.22 -10.93
N GLY A 123 15.40 -1.50 -11.13
CA GLY A 123 15.26 -0.51 -12.18
C GLY A 123 15.49 0.90 -11.63
N ARG A 124 16.49 1.62 -12.16
CA ARG A 124 16.68 3.05 -11.87
C ARG A 124 16.32 3.87 -13.10
N GLY A 125 15.35 4.76 -12.95
CA GLY A 125 14.90 5.64 -14.03
C GLY A 125 14.17 6.86 -13.48
N ARG A 126 14.27 7.98 -14.19
CA ARG A 126 13.53 9.22 -13.88
C ARG A 126 12.03 9.03 -14.09
N THR A 127 11.21 9.91 -13.52
CA THR A 127 9.77 9.96 -13.80
C THR A 127 9.51 10.05 -15.31
N GLY A 128 8.48 9.37 -15.80
CA GLY A 128 8.17 9.30 -17.24
C GLY A 128 9.05 8.34 -18.05
N SER A 129 10.00 7.62 -17.43
CA SER A 129 10.80 6.59 -18.11
C SER A 129 10.06 5.28 -18.38
N GLY A 130 8.80 5.15 -17.97
CA GLY A 130 7.99 3.95 -18.22
C GLY A 130 8.12 2.84 -17.17
N LYS A 131 8.74 3.12 -16.00
CA LYS A 131 8.91 2.18 -14.87
C LYS A 131 7.62 1.47 -14.47
N THR A 132 6.51 2.22 -14.37
CA THR A 132 5.22 1.68 -13.92
C THR A 132 4.73 0.54 -14.80
N LEU A 133 4.82 0.68 -16.14
CA LEU A 133 4.48 -0.41 -17.04
C LEU A 133 5.57 -1.49 -17.09
N ALA A 134 6.84 -1.14 -16.86
CA ALA A 134 7.93 -2.12 -16.81
C ALA A 134 7.71 -3.19 -15.72
N PHE A 135 7.44 -2.77 -14.47
CA PHE A 135 7.11 -3.74 -13.43
C PHE A 135 5.67 -4.26 -13.56
N GLY A 136 4.75 -3.39 -13.98
CA GLY A 136 3.33 -3.70 -14.02
C GLY A 136 2.97 -4.79 -15.01
N LEU A 137 3.53 -4.75 -16.22
CA LEU A 137 3.30 -5.78 -17.23
C LEU A 137 3.86 -7.13 -16.79
N ALA A 138 5.07 -7.16 -16.21
CA ALA A 138 5.65 -8.40 -15.70
C ALA A 138 4.82 -8.99 -14.54
N LEU A 139 4.38 -8.13 -13.61
CA LEU A 139 3.52 -8.52 -12.50
C LEU A 139 2.19 -9.10 -13.00
N LEU A 140 1.52 -8.41 -13.93
CA LEU A 140 0.24 -8.86 -14.48
C LEU A 140 0.38 -10.14 -15.30
N ALA A 141 1.40 -10.24 -16.15
CA ALA A 141 1.65 -11.42 -16.98
C ALA A 141 1.88 -12.67 -16.11
N ARG A 142 2.69 -12.55 -15.06
CA ARG A 142 2.99 -13.67 -14.16
C ARG A 142 1.85 -14.04 -13.22
N THR A 143 0.90 -13.13 -13.01
CA THR A 143 -0.30 -13.37 -12.17
C THR A 143 -1.50 -13.82 -13.02
N ALA A 144 -1.44 -13.65 -14.34
CA ALA A 144 -2.54 -14.00 -15.25
C ALA A 144 -2.95 -15.48 -15.10
N GLY A 145 -4.26 -15.73 -15.16
CA GLY A 145 -4.83 -17.07 -14.98
C GLY A 145 -4.94 -17.54 -13.52
N GLN A 146 -4.37 -16.81 -12.56
CA GLN A 146 -4.51 -17.11 -11.14
C GLN A 146 -5.70 -16.37 -10.52
N ARG A 147 -6.18 -16.86 -9.37
CA ARG A 147 -7.28 -16.25 -8.62
C ARG A 147 -6.90 -16.06 -7.16
N ALA A 148 -7.06 -14.84 -6.66
CA ALA A 148 -6.85 -14.55 -5.25
C ALA A 148 -8.01 -15.06 -4.41
N GLU A 149 -7.65 -15.78 -3.35
CA GLU A 149 -8.55 -16.11 -2.25
C GLU A 149 -8.95 -14.83 -1.48
N PRO A 150 -10.09 -14.85 -0.76
CA PRO A 150 -10.48 -13.74 0.10
C PRO A 150 -9.35 -13.31 1.04
N ARG A 151 -9.03 -12.01 1.02
CA ARG A 151 -8.01 -11.34 1.84
C ARG A 151 -6.57 -11.81 1.58
N GLN A 152 -6.31 -12.55 0.51
CA GLN A 152 -4.99 -13.12 0.21
C GLN A 152 -4.55 -12.73 -1.20
N PRO A 153 -3.91 -11.54 -1.36
CA PRO A 153 -3.38 -11.11 -2.64
C PRO A 153 -2.24 -12.00 -3.13
N LEU A 154 -2.04 -12.02 -4.45
CA LEU A 154 -0.99 -12.79 -5.13
C LEU A 154 0.22 -11.92 -5.49
N ALA A 155 -0.01 -10.62 -5.66
CA ALA A 155 1.03 -9.65 -5.92
C ALA A 155 0.81 -8.35 -5.12
N LEU A 156 1.91 -7.71 -4.74
CA LEU A 156 1.92 -6.49 -3.93
C LEU A 156 2.81 -5.42 -4.59
N VAL A 157 2.28 -4.21 -4.72
CA VAL A 157 3.04 -3.01 -5.08
C VAL A 157 2.99 -2.04 -3.91
N LEU A 158 4.15 -1.78 -3.32
CA LEU A 158 4.33 -0.78 -2.28
C LEU A 158 4.78 0.55 -2.89
N VAL A 159 4.09 1.61 -2.50
CA VAL A 159 4.37 2.98 -2.94
C VAL A 159 4.37 3.95 -1.75
N PRO A 160 5.13 5.05 -1.80
CA PRO A 160 5.26 6.00 -0.69
C PRO A 160 4.00 6.82 -0.41
N THR A 161 3.22 7.17 -1.45
CA THR A 161 2.10 8.12 -1.33
C THR A 161 0.80 7.58 -1.89
N ARG A 162 -0.31 8.18 -1.44
CA ARG A 162 -1.66 7.83 -1.93
C ARG A 162 -1.83 8.20 -3.40
N GLU A 163 -1.31 9.35 -3.77
CA GLU A 163 -1.40 9.91 -5.10
C GLU A 163 -0.65 9.01 -6.10
N LEU A 164 0.55 8.54 -5.73
CA LEU A 164 1.27 7.55 -6.53
C LEU A 164 0.53 6.21 -6.58
N ALA A 165 -0.07 5.75 -5.49
CA ALA A 165 -0.87 4.52 -5.51
C ALA A 165 -2.04 4.58 -6.50
N GLN A 166 -2.71 5.74 -6.56
CA GLN A 166 -3.79 5.98 -7.52
C GLN A 166 -3.24 6.00 -8.95
N GLN A 167 -2.14 6.71 -9.19
CA GLN A 167 -1.49 6.75 -10.51
C GLN A 167 -1.08 5.35 -11.00
N VAL A 168 -0.45 4.54 -10.14
CA VAL A 168 -0.10 3.16 -10.47
C VAL A 168 -1.35 2.33 -10.74
N THR A 169 -2.38 2.42 -9.89
CA THR A 169 -3.63 1.67 -10.09
C THR A 169 -4.29 2.03 -11.42
N ASP A 170 -4.39 3.32 -11.74
CA ASP A 170 -5.02 3.81 -12.96
C ASP A 170 -4.23 3.37 -14.20
N ALA A 171 -2.89 3.47 -14.15
CA ALA A 171 -2.02 3.02 -15.22
C ALA A 171 -2.12 1.51 -15.49
N LEU A 172 -2.29 0.69 -14.45
CA LEU A 172 -2.35 -0.77 -14.60
C LEU A 172 -3.76 -1.30 -14.90
N THR A 173 -4.82 -0.55 -14.58
CA THR A 173 -6.21 -0.96 -14.75
C THR A 173 -6.57 -1.47 -16.16
N PRO A 174 -6.22 -0.80 -17.28
CA PRO A 174 -6.61 -1.29 -18.61
C PRO A 174 -5.98 -2.66 -18.92
N TYR A 175 -4.73 -2.88 -18.49
CA TYR A 175 -3.99 -4.12 -18.69
C TYR A 175 -4.48 -5.23 -17.76
N ALA A 176 -4.71 -4.92 -16.49
CA ALA A 176 -5.25 -5.89 -15.54
C ALA A 176 -6.62 -6.42 -15.98
N ARG A 177 -7.46 -5.55 -16.54
CA ARG A 177 -8.76 -5.92 -17.11
C ARG A 177 -8.65 -6.88 -18.29
N SER A 178 -7.66 -6.72 -19.16
CA SER A 178 -7.50 -7.60 -20.33
C SER A 178 -7.18 -9.05 -19.92
N VAL A 179 -6.47 -9.22 -18.80
CA VAL A 179 -6.18 -10.54 -18.20
C VAL A 179 -7.09 -10.91 -17.02
N LYS A 180 -8.21 -10.19 -16.84
CA LYS A 180 -9.25 -10.47 -15.81
C LYS A 180 -8.76 -10.47 -14.36
N LEU A 181 -7.70 -9.72 -14.06
CA LEU A 181 -7.16 -9.53 -12.71
C LEU A 181 -7.83 -8.35 -12.00
N ARG A 182 -8.11 -8.51 -10.70
CA ARG A 182 -8.67 -7.45 -9.85
C ARG A 182 -7.54 -6.72 -9.14
N LEU A 183 -7.56 -5.39 -9.26
CA LEU A 183 -6.68 -4.49 -8.51
C LEU A 183 -7.43 -3.95 -7.28
N ALA A 184 -6.73 -3.80 -6.16
CA ALA A 184 -7.22 -3.07 -5.00
C ALA A 184 -6.19 -2.04 -4.53
N THR A 185 -6.64 -0.81 -4.29
CA THR A 185 -5.81 0.29 -3.78
C THR A 185 -6.01 0.44 -2.28
N VAL A 186 -4.93 0.37 -1.52
CA VAL A 186 -4.92 0.33 -0.05
C VAL A 186 -4.09 1.49 0.50
N VAL A 187 -4.76 2.57 0.89
CA VAL A 187 -4.13 3.87 1.20
C VAL A 187 -4.80 4.60 2.35
N GLY A 188 -4.03 5.46 3.03
CA GLY A 188 -4.54 6.35 4.08
C GLY A 188 -5.61 7.34 3.58
N GLY A 189 -6.34 7.97 4.50
CA GLY A 189 -7.32 9.01 4.18
C GLY A 189 -8.63 8.53 3.52
N MET A 190 -8.77 7.24 3.24
CA MET A 190 -10.01 6.62 2.76
C MET A 190 -10.57 5.64 3.80
N SER A 191 -11.87 5.31 3.68
CA SER A 191 -12.54 4.35 4.57
C SER A 191 -11.83 3.00 4.56
N ILE A 192 -11.30 2.60 5.71
CA ILE A 192 -10.65 1.30 5.89
C ILE A 192 -11.63 0.16 5.68
N GLY A 193 -12.90 0.33 6.08
CA GLY A 193 -13.95 -0.68 5.87
C GLY A 193 -14.23 -0.95 4.39
N ARG A 194 -14.16 0.08 3.53
CA ARG A 194 -14.28 -0.10 2.08
C ARG A 194 -13.10 -0.91 1.52
N GLN A 195 -11.89 -0.63 1.99
CA GLN A 195 -10.68 -1.36 1.57
C GLN A 195 -10.71 -2.82 2.06
N ALA A 196 -11.10 -3.05 3.32
CA ALA A 196 -11.32 -4.39 3.86
C ALA A 196 -12.40 -5.16 3.06
N GLY A 197 -13.49 -4.48 2.66
CA GLY A 197 -14.52 -5.05 1.79
C GLY A 197 -13.98 -5.46 0.42
N ALA A 198 -13.15 -4.62 -0.21
CA ALA A 198 -12.51 -4.94 -1.49
C ALA A 198 -11.60 -6.18 -1.37
N LEU A 199 -10.77 -6.24 -0.32
CA LEU A 199 -9.90 -7.40 -0.08
C LEU A 199 -10.68 -8.67 0.25
N ARG A 200 -11.81 -8.56 0.95
CA ARG A 200 -12.70 -9.69 1.26
C ARG A 200 -13.29 -10.32 0.00
N GLY A 201 -13.51 -9.54 -1.06
CA GLY A 201 -13.90 -10.07 -2.36
C GLY A 201 -12.79 -10.86 -3.07
N GLY A 202 -11.54 -10.71 -2.63
CA GLY A 202 -10.34 -11.18 -3.33
C GLY A 202 -9.82 -10.12 -4.29
N ALA A 203 -8.50 -9.87 -4.25
CA ALA A 203 -7.80 -8.97 -5.15
C ALA A 203 -6.47 -9.61 -5.54
N GLU A 204 -6.25 -9.90 -6.81
CA GLU A 204 -5.01 -10.52 -7.29
C GLU A 204 -3.80 -9.62 -7.06
N VAL A 205 -3.97 -8.32 -7.27
CA VAL A 205 -2.91 -7.33 -7.08
C VAL A 205 -3.38 -6.26 -6.11
N VAL A 206 -2.56 -5.97 -5.12
CA VAL A 206 -2.75 -4.87 -4.18
C VAL A 206 -1.70 -3.80 -4.42
N VAL A 207 -2.14 -2.55 -4.62
CA VAL A 207 -1.28 -1.36 -4.64
C VAL A 207 -1.49 -0.61 -3.34
N ALA A 208 -0.46 -0.45 -2.51
CA ALA A 208 -0.64 0.01 -1.14
C ALA A 208 0.45 0.97 -0.64
N THR A 209 0.05 1.85 0.28
CA THR A 209 1.02 2.52 1.15
C THR A 209 1.32 1.64 2.39
N PRO A 210 2.59 1.57 2.86
CA PRO A 210 2.99 0.63 3.91
C PRO A 210 2.15 0.74 5.19
N GLY A 211 1.90 1.95 5.67
CA GLY A 211 1.14 2.18 6.89
C GLY A 211 -0.28 1.62 6.84
N ARG A 212 -1.04 1.91 5.76
CA ARG A 212 -2.42 1.42 5.64
C ARG A 212 -2.48 -0.09 5.40
N LEU A 213 -1.52 -0.66 4.67
CA LEU A 213 -1.46 -2.11 4.50
C LEU A 213 -1.23 -2.80 5.84
N LYS A 214 -0.31 -2.28 6.65
CA LYS A 214 -0.06 -2.80 7.99
C LYS A 214 -1.33 -2.76 8.86
N ASP A 215 -2.08 -1.67 8.84
CA ASP A 215 -3.35 -1.55 9.58
C ASP A 215 -4.34 -2.67 9.21
N LEU A 216 -4.45 -3.04 7.93
CA LEU A 216 -5.34 -4.10 7.46
C LEU A 216 -4.84 -5.50 7.81
N ILE A 217 -3.52 -5.70 7.82
CA ILE A 217 -2.90 -6.96 8.25
C ILE A 217 -3.13 -7.18 9.75
N ASP A 218 -2.86 -6.15 10.57
CA ASP A 218 -3.05 -6.21 12.03
C ASP A 218 -4.51 -6.51 12.40
N ARG A 219 -5.47 -6.11 11.55
CA ARG A 219 -6.91 -6.40 11.71
C ARG A 219 -7.35 -7.77 11.19
N GLY A 220 -6.48 -8.50 10.48
CA GLY A 220 -6.83 -9.76 9.81
C GLY A 220 -7.69 -9.58 8.54
N ASP A 221 -7.72 -8.37 7.98
CA ASP A 221 -8.40 -8.04 6.73
C ASP A 221 -7.51 -8.27 5.49
N CYS A 222 -6.21 -8.49 5.68
CA CYS A 222 -5.24 -8.84 4.64
C CYS A 222 -4.21 -9.85 5.18
N ARG A 223 -3.79 -10.81 4.35
CA ARG A 223 -2.73 -11.79 4.66
C ARG A 223 -1.84 -11.95 3.43
N LEU A 224 -0.54 -11.76 3.60
CA LEU A 224 0.42 -11.73 2.47
C LEU A 224 1.05 -13.09 2.15
N ASN A 225 0.58 -14.17 2.78
CA ASN A 225 1.13 -15.53 2.66
C ASN A 225 1.04 -16.13 1.24
N GLN A 226 0.25 -15.55 0.34
CA GLN A 226 0.13 -15.97 -1.06
C GLN A 226 0.84 -15.01 -2.02
N VAL A 227 1.47 -13.94 -1.52
CA VAL A 227 2.18 -12.99 -2.37
C VAL A 227 3.45 -13.63 -2.90
N ALA A 228 3.51 -13.81 -4.23
CA ALA A 228 4.66 -14.35 -4.94
C ALA A 228 5.49 -13.27 -5.66
N ILE A 229 4.93 -12.07 -5.79
CA ILE A 229 5.56 -10.94 -6.51
C ILE A 229 5.39 -9.68 -5.69
N THR A 230 6.50 -9.01 -5.39
CA THR A 230 6.51 -7.75 -4.66
C THR A 230 7.26 -6.69 -5.47
N VAL A 231 6.71 -5.50 -5.55
CA VAL A 231 7.32 -4.32 -6.17
C VAL A 231 7.42 -3.21 -5.11
N LEU A 232 8.58 -2.57 -5.02
CA LEU A 232 8.79 -1.34 -4.25
C LEU A 232 9.06 -0.21 -5.25
N ASP A 233 8.10 0.70 -5.44
CA ASP A 233 8.29 1.87 -6.30
C ASP A 233 8.66 3.10 -5.47
N GLU A 234 9.59 3.91 -5.98
CA GLU A 234 10.16 5.06 -5.26
C GLU A 234 10.68 4.69 -3.86
N ALA A 235 11.47 3.61 -3.81
CA ALA A 235 12.04 3.06 -2.57
C ALA A 235 12.99 4.03 -1.83
N ASP A 236 13.66 4.91 -2.58
CA ASP A 236 14.43 6.02 -2.03
C ASP A 236 13.54 7.01 -1.29
N GLN A 237 12.41 7.41 -1.89
CA GLN A 237 11.43 8.26 -1.20
C GLN A 237 10.81 7.55 0.01
N MET A 238 10.53 6.24 -0.07
CA MET A 238 10.07 5.47 1.09
C MET A 238 11.10 5.47 2.23
N ALA A 239 12.39 5.43 1.91
CA ALA A 239 13.45 5.54 2.90
C ALA A 239 13.51 6.93 3.54
N ASP A 240 13.44 8.00 2.73
CA ASP A 240 13.43 9.37 3.22
C ASP A 240 12.22 9.67 4.13
N MET A 241 11.07 9.05 3.85
CA MET A 241 9.86 9.16 4.68
C MET A 241 9.89 8.27 5.92
N GLY A 242 10.92 7.46 6.11
CA GLY A 242 11.07 6.56 7.25
C GLY A 242 10.15 5.33 7.21
N PHE A 243 9.73 4.87 6.03
CA PHE A 243 8.88 3.69 5.88
C PHE A 243 9.62 2.35 5.88
N MET A 244 10.96 2.33 5.81
CA MET A 244 11.74 1.08 5.72
C MET A 244 11.49 0.10 6.88
N PRO A 245 11.34 0.54 8.15
CA PRO A 245 10.97 -0.38 9.22
C PRO A 245 9.63 -1.09 8.97
N GLN A 246 8.62 -0.37 8.46
CA GLN A 246 7.33 -0.95 8.11
C GLN A 246 7.45 -1.86 6.89
N VAL A 247 8.14 -1.43 5.83
CA VAL A 247 8.33 -2.22 4.60
C VAL A 247 9.01 -3.56 4.90
N THR A 248 10.04 -3.56 5.76
CA THR A 248 10.77 -4.78 6.14
C THR A 248 9.98 -5.70 7.07
N ALA A 249 8.96 -5.17 7.76
CA ALA A 249 8.17 -5.91 8.74
C ALA A 249 6.90 -6.55 8.17
N LEU A 250 6.47 -6.16 6.96
CA LEU A 250 5.32 -6.72 6.24
C LEU A 250 5.61 -8.15 5.76
#